data_AF-A0A9D4UHH8-F1
#
_entry.id   AF-A0A9D4UHH8-F1
#
_cell.length_a   1.000
_cell.length_b   1.000
_cell.length_c   1.000
_cell.angle_alpha   90.00
_cell.angle_beta   90.00
_cell.angle_gamma   90.00
#
_symmetry.space_group_name_H-M   'P 1'
#
loop_
_entity.id
_entity.type
_entity.pdbx_description
1 polymer ?
#
loop_
_entity_poly.entity_id
_entity_poly.type
_entity_poly.pdbx_seq_one_letter_code
_entity_poly.pdbx_strand_id
1 'polypeptide(L)'
;MGARPVRPRPWARAPAVRMWKGYPHSLALYYNLCLIEWEARGYRNILLKPSPLAGSLPTADLALPPWFGDDVLHASHRSNLLRKLPEHYSQFSWTEQPDLPYGWHHEEHGGLCKDLCWGVLHKNRC
;
A
#
# COMPACT_ATOMS: atom_id res chain seq x y z
N MET A 1 -12.82 -13.19 36.14
CA MET A 1 -12.66 -13.67 34.74
C MET A 1 -11.94 -12.59 33.95
N GLY A 2 -10.66 -12.79 33.63
CA GLY A 2 -9.89 -11.85 32.80
C GLY A 2 -10.04 -12.22 31.33
N ALA A 3 -10.48 -11.30 30.48
CA ALA A 3 -10.53 -11.52 29.04
C ALA A 3 -9.13 -11.79 28.51
N ARG A 4 -8.98 -12.84 27.70
CA ARG A 4 -7.70 -13.19 27.08
C ARG A 4 -7.34 -12.12 26.04
N PRO A 5 -6.12 -11.57 26.03
CA PRO A 5 -5.76 -10.52 25.08
C PRO A 5 -5.89 -11.03 23.65
N VAL A 6 -6.64 -10.29 22.83
CA VAL A 6 -6.81 -10.60 21.41
C VAL A 6 -5.47 -10.37 20.71
N ARG A 7 -4.87 -11.43 20.17
CA ARG A 7 -3.67 -11.28 19.35
C ARG A 7 -4.05 -10.58 18.05
N PRO A 8 -3.37 -9.48 17.67
CA PRO A 8 -3.63 -8.82 16.40
C PRO A 8 -3.33 -9.78 15.25
N ARG A 9 -4.18 -9.76 14.22
CA ARG A 9 -4.01 -10.63 13.05
C ARG A 9 -2.73 -10.25 12.30
N PRO A 10 -2.00 -11.21 11.68
CA PRO A 10 -0.75 -10.93 10.97
C PRO A 10 -0.87 -9.81 9.92
N TRP A 11 -1.99 -9.75 9.20
CA TRP A 11 -2.23 -8.70 8.20
C TRP A 11 -2.34 -7.29 8.83
N ALA A 12 -2.77 -7.16 10.09
CA ALA A 12 -2.88 -5.87 10.75
C ALA A 12 -1.52 -5.23 11.03
N ARG A 13 -0.45 -6.04 10.99
CA ARG A 13 0.94 -5.60 11.11
C ARG A 13 1.62 -5.42 9.76
N ALA A 14 0.93 -5.69 8.65
CA ALA A 14 1.50 -5.57 7.31
C ALA A 14 1.89 -4.11 7.03
N PRO A 15 3.02 -3.86 6.35
CA PRO A 15 3.52 -2.51 6.15
C PRO A 15 2.52 -1.55 5.52
N ALA A 16 1.88 -1.98 4.43
CA ALA A 16 0.86 -1.21 3.73
C ALA A 16 -0.32 -0.81 4.64
N VAL A 17 -0.74 -1.68 5.56
CA VAL A 17 -1.84 -1.38 6.49
C VAL A 17 -1.44 -0.26 7.46
N ARG A 18 -0.21 -0.33 8.00
CA ARG A 18 0.31 0.71 8.90
C ARG A 18 0.47 2.06 8.21
N MET A 19 0.89 2.06 6.95
CA MET A 19 1.09 3.26 6.13
C MET A 19 -0.18 4.10 5.91
N TRP A 20 -1.37 3.48 5.95
CA TRP A 20 -2.65 4.19 5.83
C TRP A 20 -3.21 4.67 7.18
N LYS A 21 -2.60 4.30 8.31
CA LYS A 21 -3.08 4.69 9.64
C LYS A 21 -3.04 6.21 9.76
N GLY A 22 -4.16 6.80 10.20
CA GLY A 22 -4.32 8.26 10.30
C GLY A 22 -4.92 8.92 9.05
N TYR A 23 -5.08 8.18 7.94
CA TYR A 23 -5.56 8.72 6.66
C TYR A 23 -6.83 8.03 6.15
N PRO A 24 -7.91 7.91 6.96
CA PRO A 24 -9.08 7.10 6.60
C PRO A 24 -9.87 7.66 5.40
N HIS A 25 -9.96 8.99 5.26
CA HIS A 25 -10.65 9.63 4.13
C HIS A 25 -9.93 9.37 2.81
N SER A 26 -8.61 9.53 2.78
CA SER A 26 -7.78 9.26 1.60
C SER A 26 -7.77 7.78 1.24
N LEU A 27 -7.75 6.89 2.24
CA LEU A 27 -7.91 5.44 2.01
C LEU A 27 -9.28 5.12 1.41
N ALA A 28 -10.35 5.74 1.92
CA ALA A 28 -11.70 5.55 1.39
C ALA A 28 -11.83 6.05 -0.06
N LEU A 29 -11.21 7.19 -0.39
CA LEU A 29 -11.15 7.70 -1.75
C LEU A 29 -10.39 6.73 -2.67
N TYR A 30 -9.20 6.29 -2.27
CA TYR A 30 -8.41 5.29 -3.01
C TYR A 30 -9.22 4.01 -3.25
N TYR A 31 -9.89 3.50 -2.22
CA TYR A 31 -10.77 2.34 -2.33
C TYR A 31 -11.90 2.53 -3.36
N ASN A 32 -12.60 3.67 -3.33
CA ASN A 32 -13.66 3.96 -4.29
C ASN A 32 -13.11 4.07 -5.72
N LEU A 33 -11.94 4.70 -5.89
CA LEU A 33 -11.26 4.78 -7.20
C LEU A 33 -10.91 3.39 -7.74
N CYS A 34 -10.48 2.45 -6.89
CA CYS A 34 -10.26 1.07 -7.31
C CYS A 34 -11.54 0.38 -7.79
N LEU A 35 -12.70 0.64 -7.16
CA LEU A 35 -13.99 0.10 -7.62
C LEU A 35 -14.37 0.66 -9.00
N ILE A 36 -14.18 1.97 -9.20
CA ILE A 36 -14.44 2.63 -10.48
C ILE A 36 -13.54 2.05 -11.58
N GLU A 37 -12.24 1.92 -11.31
CA GLU A 37 -11.29 1.35 -12.26
C GLU A 37 -11.60 -0.12 -12.59
N TRP A 38 -12.04 -0.90 -11.59
CA TRP A 38 -12.45 -2.29 -11.80
C TRP A 38 -13.63 -2.40 -12.77
N GLU A 39 -14.65 -1.57 -12.59
CA GLU A 39 -15.81 -1.51 -13.49
C GLU A 39 -15.43 -0.97 -14.87
N ALA A 40 -14.57 0.05 -14.96
CA ALA A 40 -14.10 0.62 -16.22
C ALA A 40 -13.36 -0.40 -17.11
N ARG A 41 -12.68 -1.38 -16.50
CA ARG A 41 -12.05 -2.51 -17.21
C ARG A 41 -13.02 -3.61 -17.64
N GLY A 42 -14.32 -3.44 -17.39
CA GLY A 42 -15.38 -4.37 -17.77
C GLY A 42 -15.62 -5.50 -16.76
N TYR A 43 -15.03 -5.42 -15.55
CA TYR A 43 -15.29 -6.42 -14.52
C TYR A 43 -16.54 -6.08 -13.70
N ARG A 44 -17.27 -7.12 -13.29
CA ARG A 44 -18.49 -6.97 -12.49
C ARG A 44 -18.16 -6.96 -11.00
N ASN A 45 -18.47 -5.87 -10.30
CA ASN A 45 -18.48 -5.82 -8.84
C ASN A 45 -19.85 -6.25 -8.30
N ILE A 46 -19.88 -7.27 -7.43
CA ILE A 46 -21.13 -7.79 -6.83
C ILE A 46 -21.15 -7.75 -5.29
N LEU A 47 -20.02 -7.50 -4.65
CA LEU A 47 -19.87 -7.60 -3.19
C LEU A 47 -19.57 -6.27 -2.52
N LEU A 48 -18.74 -5.44 -3.15
CA LEU A 48 -18.13 -4.28 -2.53
C LEU A 48 -18.97 -3.03 -2.80
N LYS A 49 -19.15 -2.19 -1.77
CA LYS A 49 -19.91 -0.94 -1.86
C LYS A 49 -18.97 0.24 -1.64
N PRO A 50 -19.12 1.34 -2.39
CA PRO A 50 -18.35 2.55 -2.16
C PRO A 50 -18.43 3.00 -0.70
N SER A 51 -17.30 3.43 -0.15
CA SER A 51 -17.24 4.03 1.17
C SER A 51 -17.79 5.46 1.11
N PRO A 52 -18.77 5.83 1.97
CA PRO A 52 -19.30 7.20 2.01
C PRO A 52 -18.27 8.20 2.54
N LEU A 53 -17.21 7.73 3.20
CA LEU A 53 -16.17 8.58 3.78
C LEU A 53 -15.39 9.33 2.69
N ALA A 54 -15.26 8.78 1.49
CA ALA A 54 -14.51 9.37 0.38
C ALA A 54 -15.04 10.75 -0.06
N GLY A 55 -16.33 11.01 0.11
CA GLY A 55 -16.98 12.28 -0.26
C GLY A 55 -17.36 13.17 0.93
N SER A 56 -16.95 12.79 2.14
CA SER A 56 -17.29 13.54 3.35
C SER A 56 -16.42 14.79 3.58
N LEU A 57 -15.35 14.95 2.79
CA LEU A 57 -14.49 16.13 2.75
C LEU A 57 -14.20 16.52 1.30
N PRO A 58 -14.01 17.82 1.00
CA PRO A 58 -13.44 18.26 -0.26
C PRO A 58 -12.04 17.65 -0.48
N THR A 59 -11.68 17.35 -1.73
CA THR A 59 -10.37 16.78 -2.07
C THR A 59 -9.20 17.64 -1.59
N ALA A 60 -9.36 18.97 -1.61
CA ALA A 60 -8.34 19.92 -1.15
C ALA A 60 -8.03 19.80 0.36
N ASP A 61 -8.97 19.26 1.14
CA ASP A 61 -8.86 19.12 2.59
C ASP A 61 -8.43 17.70 3.01
N LEU A 62 -8.18 16.81 2.05
CA LEU A 62 -7.72 15.45 2.33
C LEU A 62 -6.27 15.44 2.80
N ALA A 63 -6.05 14.98 4.02
CA ALA A 63 -4.71 14.62 4.48
C ALA A 63 -4.19 13.44 3.66
N LEU A 64 -3.10 13.65 2.93
CA LEU A 64 -2.43 12.57 2.20
C LEU A 64 -1.35 11.93 3.09
N PRO A 65 -1.18 10.61 3.02
CA PRO A 65 -0.07 9.96 3.70
C PRO A 65 1.28 10.50 3.21
N PRO A 66 2.32 10.57 4.05
CA PRO A 66 3.62 11.16 3.69
C PRO A 66 4.36 10.40 2.59
N TRP A 67 4.02 9.12 2.39
CA TRP A 67 4.57 8.30 1.31
C TRP A 67 3.89 8.55 -0.04
N PHE A 68 2.77 9.28 -0.07
CA PHE A 68 2.09 9.61 -1.31
C PHE A 68 2.96 10.60 -2.10
N GLY A 69 3.46 10.15 -3.25
CA GLY A 69 4.43 10.91 -4.04
C GLY A 69 5.89 10.71 -3.64
N ASP A 70 6.19 9.76 -2.74
CA ASP A 70 7.58 9.42 -2.42
C ASP A 70 8.22 8.61 -3.56
N ASP A 71 9.18 9.23 -4.25
CA ASP A 71 9.88 8.64 -5.38
C ASP A 71 10.69 7.40 -5.03
N VAL A 72 11.30 7.35 -3.83
CA VAL A 72 12.10 6.20 -3.39
C VAL A 72 11.19 5.00 -3.13
N LEU A 73 10.05 5.22 -2.45
CA LEU A 73 9.06 4.18 -2.24
C LEU A 73 8.50 3.69 -3.58
N HIS A 74 8.09 4.60 -4.47
CA HIS A 74 7.52 4.21 -5.76
C HIS A 74 8.53 3.49 -6.66
N ALA A 75 9.78 3.96 -6.74
CA ALA A 75 10.84 3.32 -7.53
C ALA A 75 11.11 1.88 -7.05
N SER A 76 11.21 1.68 -5.73
CA SER A 76 11.36 0.33 -5.17
C SER A 76 10.19 -0.57 -5.54
N HIS A 77 8.95 -0.10 -5.46
CA HIS A 77 7.78 -0.92 -5.81
C HIS A 77 7.73 -1.25 -7.30
N ARG A 78 8.02 -0.29 -8.19
CA ARG A 78 8.10 -0.52 -9.63
C ARG A 78 9.15 -1.57 -9.99
N SER A 79 10.36 -1.42 -9.45
CA SER A 79 11.45 -2.40 -9.58
C SER A 79 11.01 -3.81 -9.15
N ASN A 80 10.29 -3.90 -8.03
CA ASN A 80 9.79 -5.17 -7.51
C ASN A 80 8.67 -5.78 -8.36
N LEU A 81 7.80 -4.96 -8.95
CA LEU A 81 6.78 -5.41 -9.89
C LEU A 81 7.41 -5.92 -11.19
N LEU A 82 8.41 -5.22 -11.73
CA LEU A 82 9.20 -5.66 -12.89
C LEU A 82 9.86 -7.01 -12.61
N ARG A 83 10.43 -7.21 -11.43
CA ARG A 83 10.99 -8.51 -11.01
C ARG A 83 9.93 -9.62 -10.90
N LYS A 84 8.71 -9.28 -10.47
CA LYS A 84 7.63 -10.24 -10.22
C LYS A 84 6.99 -10.76 -11.52
N LEU A 85 6.80 -9.89 -12.51
CA LEU A 85 6.18 -10.26 -13.79
C LEU A 85 6.67 -9.31 -14.91
N PRO A 86 7.90 -9.53 -15.42
CA PRO A 86 8.55 -8.61 -16.35
C PRO A 86 7.72 -8.34 -17.60
N GLU A 87 7.11 -9.36 -18.19
CA GLU A 87 6.36 -9.28 -19.45
C GLU A 87 5.16 -8.35 -19.31
N HIS A 88 4.53 -8.35 -18.14
CA HIS A 88 3.40 -7.46 -17.87
C HIS A 88 3.87 -6.05 -17.54
N TYR A 89 4.83 -5.88 -16.63
CA TYR A 89 5.16 -4.55 -16.11
C TYR A 89 6.09 -3.74 -17.01
N SER A 90 6.83 -4.36 -17.94
CA SER A 90 7.70 -3.63 -18.89
C SER A 90 6.91 -2.71 -19.84
N GLN A 91 5.60 -2.91 -19.99
CA GLN A 91 4.75 -2.06 -20.84
C GLN A 91 4.65 -0.60 -20.35
N PHE A 92 4.95 -0.33 -19.08
CA PHE A 92 4.79 0.99 -18.47
C PHE A 92 6.00 1.92 -18.67
N SER A 93 7.01 1.50 -19.46
CA SER A 93 8.21 2.30 -19.79
C SER A 93 8.96 2.84 -18.55
N TRP A 94 8.93 2.09 -17.45
CA TRP A 94 9.66 2.39 -16.23
C TRP A 94 11.17 2.19 -16.44
N THR A 95 11.99 3.08 -15.87
CA THR A 95 13.45 3.07 -16.05
C THR A 95 14.19 2.31 -14.95
N GLU A 96 13.48 1.89 -13.89
CA GLU A 96 14.09 1.17 -12.78
C GLU A 96 14.56 -0.23 -13.18
N GLN A 97 15.74 -0.62 -12.68
CA GLN A 97 16.22 -2.01 -12.76
C GLN A 97 15.43 -2.90 -11.79
N PRO A 98 15.20 -4.19 -12.10
CA PRO A 98 14.39 -5.10 -11.29
C PRO A 98 15.13 -5.68 -10.07
N ASP A 99 15.99 -4.90 -9.40
CA ASP A 99 16.91 -5.34 -8.34
C ASP A 99 16.83 -4.53 -7.04
N LEU A 100 15.96 -3.51 -6.96
CA LEU A 100 15.84 -2.68 -5.75
C LEU A 100 15.15 -3.47 -4.61
N PRO A 101 15.61 -3.30 -3.36
CA PRO A 101 14.91 -3.84 -2.18
C PRO A 101 13.56 -3.13 -1.98
N TYR A 102 12.59 -3.81 -1.35
CA TYR A 102 11.31 -3.18 -0.99
C TYR A 102 11.52 -2.04 0.01
N GLY A 103 11.14 -0.82 -0.36
CA GLY A 103 11.11 0.33 0.55
C GLY A 103 9.74 0.48 1.20
N TRP A 104 9.66 0.43 2.53
CA TRP A 104 8.44 0.68 3.29
C TRP A 104 8.63 1.83 4.29
N HIS A 105 7.62 2.69 4.44
CA HIS A 105 7.59 3.73 5.46
C HIS A 105 7.06 3.16 6.78
N HIS A 106 7.88 3.15 7.83
CA HIS A 106 7.44 2.86 9.19
C HIS A 106 7.91 3.92 10.17
N GLU A 107 6.99 4.31 11.05
CA GLU A 107 7.27 5.03 12.28
C GLU A 107 8.07 4.12 13.22
N GLU A 108 9.38 3.98 13.00
CA GLU A 108 10.41 3.90 14.04
C GLU A 108 11.67 4.53 13.44
N HIS A 109 11.96 5.77 13.84
CA HIS A 109 13.13 6.57 13.43
C HIS A 109 13.16 7.11 11.99
N GLY A 110 12.21 7.97 11.60
CA GLY A 110 12.43 9.06 10.63
C GLY A 110 13.17 8.74 9.32
N GLY A 111 13.05 7.53 8.80
CA GLY A 111 13.78 7.07 7.63
C GLY A 111 13.18 5.80 7.02
N LEU A 112 13.39 5.63 5.70
CA LEU A 112 13.00 4.43 4.97
C LEU A 112 13.73 3.21 5.54
N CYS A 113 12.97 2.24 6.07
CA CYS A 113 13.52 0.94 6.44
C CYS A 113 13.66 0.09 5.17
N LYS A 114 14.90 -0.22 4.79
CA LYS A 114 15.26 -0.93 3.56
C LYS A 114 15.09 -2.45 3.65
N ASP A 115 14.73 -2.97 4.83
CA ASP A 115 15.01 -4.38 5.18
C ASP A 115 13.77 -5.27 5.30
N LEU A 116 12.56 -4.79 5.00
CA LEU A 116 11.36 -5.62 5.06
C LEU A 116 11.04 -6.26 3.70
N CYS A 117 11.83 -7.27 3.37
CA CYS A 117 11.52 -8.27 2.36
C CYS A 117 10.36 -9.17 2.86
N TRP A 118 9.11 -8.74 2.67
CA TRP A 118 7.96 -9.62 2.94
C TRP A 118 7.78 -10.62 1.79
N GLY A 119 8.60 -11.68 1.81
CA GLY A 119 8.53 -12.76 0.81
C GLY A 119 9.68 -13.76 0.79
N VAL A 120 10.78 -13.54 1.55
CA VAL A 120 11.87 -14.51 1.66
C VAL A 120 12.08 -14.83 3.14
N LEU A 121 12.07 -16.13 3.46
CA LEU A 121 12.36 -16.69 4.77
C LEU A 121 13.77 -16.33 5.24
N HIS A 122 13.98 -15.12 5.76
CA HIS A 122 15.06 -14.90 6.71
C HIS A 122 14.56 -14.01 7.83
N LYS A 123 14.30 -14.68 8.96
CA LYS A 123 14.20 -14.06 10.28
C LYS A 123 15.48 -13.24 10.49
N ASN A 124 15.41 -11.92 10.38
CA ASN A 124 16.27 -11.05 11.14
C ASN A 124 15.43 -9.88 11.65
N ARG A 125 15.44 -9.77 12.97
CA ARG A 125 14.72 -8.78 13.76
C ARG A 125 15.35 -7.41 13.53
N CYS A 126 14.51 -6.44 13.19
CA CYS A 126 14.56 -5.15 13.89
C CYS A 126 13.65 -5.28 15.11
#